data_AF-A0A8T2IMI9-F1
#
_entry.id   AF-A0A8T2IMI9-F1
#
_cell.length_a   1.000
_cell.length_b   1.000
_cell.length_c   1.000
_cell.angle_alpha   90.00
_cell.angle_beta   90.00
_cell.angle_gamma   90.00
#
_symmetry.space_group_name_H-M   'P 1'
#
loop_
_entity.id
_entity.type
_entity.pdbx_description
1 polymer ?
#
loop_
_entity_poly.entity_id
_entity_poly.type
_entity_poly.pdbx_seq_one_letter_code
_entity_poly.pdbx_strand_id
1 'polypeptide(L)'
;MFCYQSIWNNQLYQIRKKVAMGSKRSVTVEKCQNTTVILGPVQTVLHVQMCSNVKIIGVCQRLSLSSTKDCTFHTLTPTRPIFYSGNQGVVLAPFHIYYSLLEDHMAQTGLATLPNCWDRPFFFSMESSDHHIWRIMSPQEFYVFVIPFEMEGDTAEIPGGLPPAYTKAMRQRQQKILMWQKTVKNAGLTREQRKQFQELVEMKFKEWLIKTENRQQLDSLVFSVDSVKQVSI
;
A
#
# COMPACT_ATOMS: atom_id res chain seq x y z
N MET A 1 16.67 5.32 27.91
CA MET A 1 16.05 3.98 27.98
C MET A 1 14.53 4.19 28.11
N PHE A 2 13.81 4.36 26.99
CA PHE A 2 12.37 4.63 27.02
C PHE A 2 11.65 3.99 25.82
N CYS A 3 10.68 3.14 26.17
CA CYS A 3 9.47 2.71 25.47
C CYS A 3 9.58 2.02 24.11
N TYR A 4 9.78 0.69 24.15
CA TYR A 4 9.22 -0.25 23.18
C TYR A 4 7.69 -0.22 23.31
N GLN A 5 6.98 0.46 22.41
CA GLN A 5 5.56 0.16 22.20
C GLN A 5 5.47 -0.95 21.15
N SER A 6 5.34 -2.18 21.63
CA SER A 6 4.78 -3.28 20.86
C SER A 6 3.33 -2.92 20.55
N ILE A 7 3.03 -2.53 19.31
CA ILE A 7 1.69 -2.05 18.92
C ILE A 7 0.68 -3.21 18.80
N TRP A 8 1.09 -4.47 18.95
CA TRP A 8 0.23 -5.60 18.66
C TRP A 8 0.32 -6.71 19.71
N ASN A 9 -0.45 -6.56 20.80
CA ASN A 9 -0.85 -7.68 21.66
C ASN A 9 -2.15 -8.31 21.12
N ASN A 10 -2.02 -9.53 20.61
CA ASN A 10 -2.92 -10.69 20.63
C ASN A 10 -4.46 -10.61 20.52
N GLN A 11 -5.10 -9.53 20.04
CA GLN A 11 -6.58 -9.49 19.98
C GLN A 11 -7.26 -9.10 18.67
N LEU A 12 -6.57 -9.03 17.53
CA LEU A 12 -7.24 -8.73 16.25
C LEU A 12 -6.79 -9.68 15.13
N TYR A 13 -7.26 -10.93 15.23
CA TYR A 13 -7.07 -11.97 14.21
C TYR A 13 -7.91 -11.79 12.94
N GLN A 14 -8.71 -10.72 12.81
CA GLN A 14 -9.65 -10.57 11.68
C GLN A 14 -9.50 -9.30 10.83
N ILE A 15 -8.57 -8.39 11.15
CA ILE A 15 -8.38 -7.17 10.36
C ILE A 15 -7.14 -7.31 9.47
N ARG A 16 -7.35 -7.57 8.17
CA ARG A 16 -6.29 -7.68 7.15
C ARG A 16 -5.61 -6.36 6.80
N LYS A 17 -6.24 -5.20 7.09
CA LYS A 17 -5.68 -3.85 6.90
C LYS A 17 -5.47 -3.15 8.23
N LYS A 18 -4.22 -3.06 8.70
CA LYS A 18 -3.87 -2.35 9.94
C LYS A 18 -3.50 -0.91 9.58
N VAL A 19 -4.30 0.05 10.01
CA VAL A 19 -4.07 1.48 9.72
C VAL A 19 -3.73 2.19 11.03
N ALA A 20 -2.54 2.78 11.11
CA ALA A 20 -2.09 3.59 12.24
C ALA A 20 -1.76 4.99 11.74
N MET A 21 -2.75 5.89 11.81
CA MET A 21 -2.61 7.29 11.43
C MET A 21 -1.88 8.08 12.54
N GLY A 22 -1.32 9.23 12.17
CA GLY A 22 -0.56 10.09 13.08
C GLY A 22 0.96 9.88 13.04
N SER A 23 1.70 10.87 13.53
CA SER A 23 3.15 10.78 13.69
C SER A 23 3.53 9.70 14.71
N LYS A 24 4.51 8.86 14.38
CA LYS A 24 5.09 7.85 15.28
C LYS A 24 6.57 8.11 15.47
N ARG A 25 7.11 7.84 16.67
CA ARG A 25 8.55 7.93 16.92
C ARG A 25 9.30 6.82 16.17
N SER A 26 8.93 5.58 16.41
CA SER A 26 9.54 4.37 15.85
C SER A 26 8.47 3.30 15.69
N VAL A 27 8.60 2.43 14.70
CA VAL A 27 7.66 1.32 14.48
C VAL A 27 8.43 0.04 14.16
N THR A 28 8.06 -1.05 14.83
CA THR A 28 8.50 -2.40 14.49
C THR A 28 7.29 -3.23 14.06
N VAL A 29 7.38 -3.84 12.89
CA VAL A 29 6.39 -4.79 12.37
C VAL A 29 7.05 -6.17 12.37
N GLU A 30 6.55 -7.06 13.21
CA GLU A 30 7.13 -8.38 13.42
C GLU A 30 6.08 -9.48 13.26
N LYS A 31 6.47 -10.62 12.68
CA LYS A 31 5.65 -11.86 12.61
C LYS A 31 4.27 -11.65 11.99
N CYS A 32 4.14 -10.68 11.08
CA CYS A 32 2.90 -10.41 10.36
C CYS A 32 2.84 -11.22 9.06
N GLN A 33 1.65 -11.70 8.71
CA GLN A 33 1.43 -12.46 7.48
C GLN A 33 0.14 -12.02 6.78
N ASN A 34 0.14 -12.00 5.45
CA ASN A 34 -1.03 -11.76 4.61
C ASN A 34 -1.81 -10.49 4.98
N THR A 35 -1.11 -9.38 5.22
CA THR A 35 -1.71 -8.13 5.72
C THR A 35 -1.15 -6.90 5.01
N THR A 36 -1.95 -5.84 4.96
CA THR A 36 -1.50 -4.50 4.58
C THR A 36 -1.42 -3.63 5.83
N VAL A 37 -0.27 -3.03 6.08
CA VAL A 37 -0.04 -2.08 7.18
C VAL A 37 0.19 -0.69 6.60
N ILE A 38 -0.64 0.26 7.02
CA ILE A 38 -0.55 1.67 6.64
C ILE A 38 -0.15 2.45 7.87
N LEU A 39 0.95 3.20 7.76
CA LEU A 39 1.53 3.97 8.84
C LEU A 39 1.57 5.45 8.47
N GLY A 40 1.22 6.30 9.42
CA GLY A 40 1.62 7.70 9.38
C GLY A 40 3.16 7.86 9.46
N PRO A 41 3.66 9.11 9.36
CA PRO A 41 5.09 9.40 9.35
C PRO A 41 5.84 8.85 10.58
N VAL A 42 6.93 8.12 10.34
CA VAL A 42 7.75 7.46 11.37
C VAL A 42 9.10 8.18 11.51
N GLN A 43 9.27 8.91 12.60
CA GLN A 43 10.36 9.85 12.84
C GLN A 43 11.75 9.23 12.81
N THR A 44 11.95 8.00 13.29
CA THR A 44 13.30 7.43 13.46
C THR A 44 13.58 6.19 12.62
N VAL A 45 12.77 5.14 12.76
CA VAL A 45 12.96 3.88 12.04
C VAL A 45 11.66 3.11 11.92
N LEU A 46 11.44 2.55 10.73
CA LEU A 46 10.50 1.50 10.45
C LEU A 46 11.28 0.20 10.26
N HIS A 47 11.19 -0.69 11.24
CA HIS A 47 11.84 -2.00 11.22
C HIS A 47 10.81 -3.08 10.90
N VAL A 48 11.08 -3.92 9.91
CA VAL A 48 10.17 -4.98 9.48
C VAL A 48 10.92 -6.30 9.49
N GLN A 49 10.45 -7.23 10.33
CA GLN A 49 11.14 -8.49 10.56
C GLN A 49 10.20 -9.69 10.56
N MET A 50 10.67 -10.83 10.07
CA MET A 50 9.94 -12.11 10.12
C MET A 50 8.52 -12.02 9.53
N CYS A 51 8.34 -11.25 8.45
CA CYS A 51 7.04 -11.01 7.82
C CYS A 51 6.92 -11.74 6.48
N SER A 52 5.73 -12.22 6.13
CA SER A 52 5.48 -12.94 4.87
C SER A 52 4.23 -12.44 4.16
N ASN A 53 4.33 -12.10 2.88
CA ASN A 53 3.22 -11.56 2.08
C ASN A 53 2.57 -10.33 2.77
N VAL A 54 3.41 -9.37 3.17
CA VAL A 54 2.98 -8.13 3.83
C VAL A 54 3.22 -6.94 2.93
N LYS A 55 2.22 -6.05 2.84
CA LYS A 55 2.35 -4.74 2.19
C LYS A 55 2.49 -3.66 3.26
N ILE A 56 3.58 -2.92 3.22
CA ILE A 56 3.84 -1.79 4.12
C ILE A 56 3.76 -0.49 3.33
N ILE A 57 2.96 0.46 3.81
CA ILE A 57 2.82 1.79 3.22
C ILE A 57 3.13 2.82 4.31
N GLY A 58 4.13 3.66 4.11
CA GLY A 58 4.47 4.67 5.13
C GLY A 58 5.62 5.59 4.77
N VAL A 59 5.67 6.73 5.45
CA VAL A 59 6.79 7.68 5.41
C VAL A 59 7.70 7.39 6.60
N CYS A 60 9.02 7.31 6.41
CA CYS A 60 9.93 7.03 7.53
C CYS A 60 11.34 7.61 7.32
N GLN A 61 12.02 7.95 8.41
CA GLN A 61 13.41 8.41 8.35
C GLN A 61 14.36 7.32 7.84
N ARG A 62 14.17 6.08 8.30
CA ARG A 62 14.93 4.89 7.89
C ARG A 62 14.00 3.68 7.77
N LEU A 63 14.15 2.93 6.69
CA LEU A 63 13.53 1.61 6.52
C LEU A 63 14.59 0.53 6.73
N SER A 64 14.27 -0.51 7.51
CA SER A 64 15.16 -1.65 7.71
C SER A 64 14.41 -2.98 7.70
N LEU A 65 14.95 -3.98 6.99
CA LEU A 65 14.29 -5.26 6.71
C LEU A 65 15.15 -6.45 7.10
N SER A 66 14.57 -7.45 7.76
CA SER A 66 15.21 -8.73 8.06
C SER A 66 14.22 -9.89 7.92
N SER A 67 14.66 -11.03 7.38
CA SER A 67 13.85 -12.24 7.32
C SER A 67 12.44 -12.03 6.72
N THR A 68 12.30 -11.21 5.67
CA THR A 68 11.01 -10.95 5.01
C THR A 68 10.85 -11.78 3.75
N LYS A 69 9.63 -12.23 3.47
CA LYS A 69 9.30 -13.01 2.27
C LYS A 69 8.11 -12.39 1.52
N ASP A 70 8.26 -12.18 0.21
CA ASP A 70 7.21 -11.69 -0.68
C ASP A 70 6.53 -10.39 -0.18
N CYS A 71 7.31 -9.51 0.45
CA CYS A 71 6.82 -8.27 1.04
C CYS A 71 6.97 -7.08 0.09
N THR A 72 5.97 -6.19 0.09
CA THR A 72 5.97 -4.97 -0.74
C THR A 72 6.04 -3.72 0.13
N PHE A 73 6.92 -2.78 -0.21
CA PHE A 73 7.14 -1.54 0.54
C PHE A 73 6.90 -0.32 -0.35
N HIS A 74 5.83 0.42 -0.05
CA HIS A 74 5.54 1.72 -0.63
C HIS A 74 6.00 2.80 0.35
N THR A 75 7.19 3.36 0.14
CA THR A 75 7.80 4.25 1.13
C THR A 75 8.34 5.55 0.57
N LEU A 76 8.30 6.58 1.42
CA LEU A 76 9.02 7.83 1.24
C LEU A 76 10.06 7.86 2.36
N THR A 77 11.33 7.86 2.00
CA THR A 77 12.41 7.88 2.99
C THR A 77 13.62 8.64 2.47
N PRO A 78 14.22 9.54 3.28
CA PRO A 78 15.40 10.30 2.85
C PRO A 78 16.67 9.46 2.82
N THR A 79 16.67 8.27 3.42
CA THR A 79 17.83 7.38 3.50
C THR A 79 17.63 6.10 2.70
N ARG A 80 18.72 5.44 2.35
CA ARG A 80 18.71 4.14 1.65
C ARG A 80 18.09 3.08 2.56
N PRO A 81 17.07 2.32 2.12
CA PRO A 81 16.54 1.18 2.87
C PRO A 81 17.65 0.17 3.19
N ILE A 82 17.74 -0.30 4.44
CA ILE A 82 18.78 -1.23 4.89
C ILE A 82 18.23 -2.66 4.89
N PHE A 83 18.87 -3.55 4.15
CA PHE A 83 18.48 -4.94 4.04
C PHE A 83 19.49 -5.79 4.81
N TYR A 84 19.02 -6.44 5.87
CA TYR A 84 19.75 -7.48 6.60
C TYR A 84 19.57 -8.84 5.91
N SER A 85 19.93 -9.92 6.58
CA SER A 85 19.85 -11.29 6.04
C SER A 85 18.41 -11.83 5.97
N GLY A 86 18.22 -12.85 5.13
CA GLY A 86 16.99 -13.65 5.06
C GLY A 86 15.82 -13.02 4.30
N ASN A 87 16.07 -11.99 3.49
CA ASN A 87 15.03 -11.36 2.67
C ASN A 87 14.85 -12.08 1.32
N GLN A 88 13.63 -12.25 0.86
CA GLN A 88 13.29 -12.89 -0.42
C GLN A 88 12.06 -12.23 -1.05
N GLY A 89 12.08 -11.98 -2.36
CA GLY A 89 10.90 -11.48 -3.08
C GLY A 89 10.45 -10.08 -2.65
N VAL A 90 11.37 -9.24 -2.17
CA VAL A 90 11.05 -7.87 -1.72
C VAL A 90 10.72 -6.98 -2.92
N VAL A 91 9.60 -6.26 -2.84
CA VAL A 91 9.21 -5.30 -3.87
C VAL A 91 9.26 -3.88 -3.28
N LEU A 92 10.08 -3.02 -3.87
CA LEU A 92 10.14 -1.60 -3.52
C LEU A 92 9.31 -0.78 -4.50
N ALA A 93 8.56 0.19 -4.00
CA ALA A 93 7.71 1.06 -4.80
C ALA A 93 7.63 2.47 -4.20
N PRO A 94 7.29 3.48 -5.03
CA PRO A 94 7.02 4.82 -4.52
C PRO A 94 5.89 4.82 -3.49
N PHE A 95 5.98 5.72 -2.52
CA PHE A 95 4.85 6.09 -1.67
C PHE A 95 3.67 6.57 -2.52
N HIS A 96 2.47 6.15 -2.16
CA HIS A 96 1.31 6.21 -3.07
C HIS A 96 -0.04 6.47 -2.40
N ILE A 97 -0.02 7.07 -1.21
CA ILE A 97 -1.22 7.48 -0.49
C ILE A 97 -1.11 8.94 -0.11
N TYR A 98 -2.26 9.53 0.19
CA TYR A 98 -2.38 10.72 1.01
C TYR A 98 -3.61 10.58 1.91
N TYR A 99 -3.63 11.36 2.97
CA TYR A 99 -4.79 11.60 3.82
C TYR A 99 -4.68 13.04 4.34
N SER A 100 -5.80 13.64 4.72
CA SER A 100 -5.91 15.10 4.88
C SER A 100 -4.91 15.71 5.88
N LEU A 101 -4.49 14.98 6.92
CA LEU A 101 -3.52 15.42 7.94
C LEU A 101 -2.07 14.96 7.68
N LEU A 102 -1.77 14.40 6.49
CA LEU A 102 -0.48 13.74 6.27
C LEU A 102 0.69 14.72 6.32
N GLU A 103 0.59 15.87 5.67
CA GLU A 103 1.67 16.87 5.67
C GLU A 103 1.92 17.46 7.06
N ASP A 104 0.87 17.67 7.86
CA ASP A 104 1.00 18.10 9.25
C ASP A 104 1.74 17.05 10.10
N HIS A 105 1.39 15.77 9.96
CA HIS A 105 2.11 14.71 10.65
C HIS A 105 3.55 14.57 10.15
N MET A 106 3.83 14.86 8.88
CA MET A 106 5.18 14.87 8.34
C MET A 106 5.99 16.00 8.99
N ALA A 107 5.41 17.21 9.06
CA ALA A 107 6.01 18.36 9.72
C ALA A 107 6.35 18.08 11.20
N GLN A 108 5.43 17.45 11.95
CA GLN A 108 5.65 17.06 13.36
C GLN A 108 6.84 16.10 13.54
N THR A 109 7.16 15.30 12.53
CA THR A 109 8.30 14.36 12.56
C THR A 109 9.58 14.92 11.94
N GLY A 110 9.51 16.10 11.32
CA GLY A 110 10.62 16.68 10.56
C GLY A 110 10.92 15.94 9.25
N LEU A 111 9.99 15.14 8.75
CA LEU A 111 10.16 14.39 7.49
C LEU A 111 9.72 15.25 6.31
N ALA A 112 10.61 15.41 5.34
CA ALA A 112 10.35 16.12 4.10
C ALA A 112 10.13 15.15 2.93
N THR A 113 9.64 15.67 1.81
CA THR A 113 9.42 14.89 0.58
C THR A 113 10.72 14.61 -0.19
N LEU A 114 11.76 15.40 0.07
CA LEU A 114 13.09 15.26 -0.52
C LEU A 114 14.18 15.37 0.57
N PRO A 115 15.30 14.64 0.44
CA PRO A 115 15.57 13.62 -0.58
C PRO A 115 14.66 12.41 -0.42
N ASN A 116 14.52 11.59 -1.47
CA ASN A 116 13.74 10.36 -1.44
C ASN A 116 14.55 9.22 -2.08
N CYS A 117 15.02 8.29 -1.24
CA CYS A 117 15.97 7.23 -1.56
C CYS A 117 15.35 5.82 -1.49
N TRP A 118 14.02 5.72 -1.53
CA TRP A 118 13.26 4.47 -1.42
C TRP A 118 13.69 3.37 -2.41
N ASP A 119 14.25 3.74 -3.56
CA ASP A 119 14.67 2.86 -4.65
C ASP A 119 16.15 2.44 -4.61
N ARG A 120 16.89 2.86 -3.57
CA ARG A 120 18.33 2.63 -3.43
C ARG A 120 18.66 1.77 -2.20
N PRO A 121 18.26 0.48 -2.14
CA PRO A 121 18.55 -0.34 -0.97
C PRO A 121 20.06 -0.52 -0.75
N PHE A 122 20.45 -0.66 0.50
CA PHE A 122 21.80 -0.99 0.94
C PHE A 122 21.76 -2.34 1.66
N PHE A 123 22.64 -3.26 1.28
CA PHE A 123 22.69 -4.62 1.80
C PHE A 123 23.80 -4.73 2.84
N PHE A 124 23.45 -5.22 4.03
CA PHE A 124 24.39 -5.38 5.16
C PHE A 124 25.08 -6.77 5.17
N SER A 125 25.02 -7.55 4.07
CA SER A 125 25.55 -8.93 4.00
C SER A 125 26.69 -9.08 2.97
N MET A 126 27.58 -10.04 3.24
CA MET A 126 28.67 -10.51 2.36
C MET A 126 28.22 -11.62 1.38
N GLU A 127 27.03 -12.18 1.57
CA GLU A 127 26.50 -13.22 0.69
C GLU A 127 25.88 -12.58 -0.56
N SER A 128 26.29 -13.09 -1.71
CA SER A 128 26.11 -12.56 -3.06
C SER A 128 24.79 -11.79 -3.25
N SER A 129 24.93 -10.60 -3.84
CA SER A 129 23.85 -9.74 -4.33
C SER A 129 22.99 -10.46 -5.37
N ASP A 130 22.16 -11.40 -4.93
CA ASP A 130 21.27 -12.12 -5.80
C ASP A 130 20.18 -11.15 -6.27
N HIS A 131 20.11 -10.94 -7.58
CA HIS A 131 19.08 -10.12 -8.24
C HIS A 131 17.64 -10.64 -7.99
N HIS A 132 17.50 -11.77 -7.29
CA HIS A 132 16.23 -12.40 -6.89
C HIS A 132 15.71 -11.94 -5.52
N ILE A 133 16.54 -11.27 -4.70
CA ILE A 133 16.14 -10.84 -3.35
C ILE A 133 15.11 -9.71 -3.41
N TRP A 134 15.26 -8.81 -4.38
CA TRP A 134 14.42 -7.62 -4.47
C TRP A 134 14.24 -7.15 -5.91
N ARG A 135 13.16 -6.39 -6.14
CA ARG A 135 12.91 -5.69 -7.39
C ARG A 135 12.17 -4.38 -7.15
N ILE A 136 12.24 -3.49 -8.14
CA ILE A 136 11.36 -2.32 -8.20
C ILE A 136 10.03 -2.75 -8.81
N MET A 137 8.92 -2.30 -8.23
CA MET A 137 7.58 -2.52 -8.79
C MET A 137 7.47 -1.87 -10.17
N SER A 138 7.02 -2.61 -11.19
CA SER A 138 6.82 -1.99 -12.49
C SER A 138 5.70 -0.93 -12.44
N PRO A 139 5.80 0.16 -13.21
CA PRO A 139 4.71 1.14 -13.32
C PRO A 139 3.36 0.54 -13.76
N GLN A 140 3.37 -0.61 -14.43
CA GLN A 140 2.17 -1.31 -14.88
C GLN A 140 1.45 -2.04 -13.72
N GLU A 141 2.19 -2.51 -12.74
CA GLU A 141 1.68 -3.13 -11.50
C GLU A 141 1.21 -2.10 -10.47
N PHE A 142 1.63 -0.84 -10.60
CA PHE A 142 1.38 0.20 -9.61
C PHE A 142 -0.03 0.77 -9.68
N TYR A 143 -0.66 0.94 -8.51
CA TYR A 143 -1.94 1.63 -8.31
C TYR A 143 -1.82 2.54 -7.09
N VAL A 144 -2.40 3.73 -7.17
CA VAL A 144 -2.57 4.63 -6.02
C VAL A 144 -3.54 3.98 -5.04
N PHE A 145 -3.22 4.04 -3.75
CA PHE A 145 -4.08 3.49 -2.71
C PHE A 145 -4.95 4.61 -2.13
N VAL A 146 -6.25 4.34 -1.99
CA VAL A 146 -7.23 5.28 -1.45
C VAL A 146 -7.52 4.92 0.01
N ILE A 147 -7.43 5.91 0.88
CA ILE A 147 -7.81 5.79 2.28
C ILE A 147 -9.35 5.87 2.36
N PRO A 148 -10.06 4.82 2.81
CA PRO A 148 -11.52 4.71 2.69
C PRO A 148 -12.27 5.38 3.85
N PHE A 149 -11.77 6.51 4.34
CA PHE A 149 -12.42 7.30 5.38
C PHE A 149 -12.06 8.77 5.23
N GLU A 150 -12.98 9.62 5.65
CA GLU A 150 -12.82 11.07 5.59
C GLU A 150 -12.09 11.59 6.83
N MET A 151 -11.29 12.63 6.62
CA MET A 151 -10.58 13.35 7.67
C MET A 151 -10.56 14.83 7.29
N GLU A 152 -10.64 15.71 8.29
CA GLU A 152 -10.38 17.14 8.07
C GLU A 152 -8.87 17.39 7.94
N GLY A 153 -8.48 18.26 7.00
CA GLY A 153 -7.10 18.64 6.73
C GLY A 153 -6.90 19.07 5.27
N ASP A 154 -5.72 19.60 4.97
CA ASP A 154 -5.46 20.30 3.70
C ASP A 154 -4.73 19.46 2.64
N THR A 155 -4.16 18.31 3.03
CA THR A 155 -3.42 17.47 2.08
C THR A 155 -4.37 16.80 1.09
N ALA A 156 -4.25 17.16 -0.19
CA ALA A 156 -5.10 16.67 -1.28
C ALA A 156 -4.37 15.79 -2.31
N GLU A 157 -3.06 15.62 -2.18
CA GLU A 157 -2.23 14.86 -3.11
C GLU A 157 -1.10 14.09 -2.41
N ILE A 158 -0.46 13.17 -3.15
CA ILE A 158 0.66 12.38 -2.63
C ILE A 158 1.85 13.31 -2.37
N PRO A 159 2.33 13.46 -1.13
CA PRO A 159 3.46 14.34 -0.84
C PRO A 159 4.70 13.95 -1.65
N GLY A 160 5.29 14.93 -2.34
CA GLY A 160 6.45 14.73 -3.21
C GLY A 160 6.13 14.16 -4.59
N GLY A 161 4.86 13.83 -4.86
CA GLY A 161 4.39 13.27 -6.12
C GLY A 161 4.96 11.89 -6.42
N LEU A 162 4.70 11.42 -7.64
CA LEU A 162 5.18 10.14 -8.15
C LEU A 162 6.29 10.33 -9.19
N PRO A 163 7.25 9.39 -9.30
CA PRO A 163 8.27 9.47 -10.35
C PRO A 163 7.64 9.46 -11.75
N PRO A 164 8.26 10.10 -12.76
CA PRO A 164 7.65 10.32 -14.07
C PRO A 164 7.10 9.07 -14.77
N ALA A 165 7.78 7.93 -14.62
CA ALA A 165 7.35 6.66 -15.20
C ALA A 165 6.01 6.17 -14.62
N TYR A 166 5.84 6.28 -13.30
CA TYR A 166 4.59 5.93 -12.60
C TYR A 166 3.48 6.91 -12.93
N THR A 167 3.78 8.21 -12.94
CA THR A 167 2.83 9.26 -13.35
C THR A 167 2.32 9.04 -14.77
N LYS A 168 3.23 8.72 -15.71
CA LYS A 168 2.86 8.41 -17.10
C LYS A 168 1.97 7.16 -17.19
N ALA A 169 2.35 6.08 -16.52
CA ALA A 169 1.54 4.85 -16.50
C ALA A 169 0.14 5.09 -15.93
N MET A 170 0.04 5.91 -14.89
CA MET A 170 -1.24 6.25 -14.26
C MET A 170 -2.14 7.08 -15.18
N ARG A 171 -1.58 8.11 -15.83
CA ARG A 171 -2.31 8.91 -16.83
C ARG A 171 -2.80 8.06 -18.00
N GLN A 172 -1.94 7.18 -18.53
CA GLN A 172 -2.33 6.27 -19.62
C GLN A 172 -3.48 5.35 -19.22
N ARG A 173 -3.47 4.83 -17.98
CA ARG A 173 -4.58 4.01 -17.47
C ARG A 173 -5.88 4.82 -17.35
N GLN A 174 -5.81 6.03 -16.80
CA GLN A 174 -6.97 6.92 -16.70
C GLN A 174 -7.54 7.28 -18.07
N GLN A 175 -6.69 7.58 -19.05
CA GLN A 175 -7.10 7.85 -20.43
C GLN A 175 -7.81 6.65 -21.06
N LYS A 176 -7.31 5.42 -20.84
CA LYS A 176 -7.98 4.20 -21.32
C LYS A 176 -9.37 4.04 -20.71
N ILE A 177 -9.53 4.33 -19.42
CA ILE A 177 -10.84 4.28 -18.73
C ILE A 177 -11.79 5.33 -19.33
N LEU A 178 -11.34 6.58 -19.48
CA LEU A 178 -12.16 7.65 -20.07
C LEU A 178 -12.55 7.34 -21.52
N MET A 179 -11.61 6.82 -22.32
CA MET A 179 -11.86 6.40 -23.68
C MET A 179 -12.89 5.27 -23.72
N TRP A 180 -12.75 4.26 -22.87
CA TRP A 180 -13.72 3.16 -22.77
C TRP A 180 -15.11 3.66 -22.37
N GLN A 181 -15.22 4.54 -21.36
CA GLN A 181 -16.50 5.15 -20.96
C GLN A 181 -17.14 5.93 -22.12
N LYS A 182 -16.34 6.70 -22.86
CA LYS A 182 -16.81 7.44 -24.05
C LYS A 182 -17.28 6.48 -25.14
N THR A 183 -16.54 5.42 -25.42
CA THR A 183 -16.91 4.39 -26.41
C THR A 183 -18.24 3.73 -26.04
N VAL A 184 -18.42 3.33 -24.77
CA VAL A 184 -19.68 2.74 -24.29
C VAL A 184 -20.84 3.72 -24.40
N LYS A 185 -20.63 4.98 -24.02
CA LYS A 185 -21.65 6.04 -24.13
C LYS A 185 -22.04 6.32 -25.58
N ASN A 186 -21.07 6.38 -26.48
CA ASN A 186 -21.26 6.72 -27.89
C ASN A 186 -21.76 5.54 -28.74
N ALA A 187 -21.69 4.31 -28.24
CA ALA A 187 -22.18 3.12 -28.94
C ALA A 187 -23.71 3.11 -29.14
N GLY A 188 -24.47 4.04 -28.53
CA GLY A 188 -25.91 4.16 -28.75
C GLY A 188 -26.71 2.94 -28.28
N LEU A 189 -26.17 2.17 -27.32
CA LEU A 189 -26.74 0.89 -26.91
C LEU A 189 -28.17 1.05 -26.39
N THR A 190 -29.07 0.20 -26.91
CA THR A 190 -30.44 0.07 -26.41
C THR A 190 -30.45 -0.46 -24.97
N ARG A 191 -31.59 -0.38 -24.28
CA ARG A 191 -31.73 -0.88 -22.90
C ARG A 191 -31.36 -2.36 -22.79
N GLU A 192 -31.77 -3.18 -23.76
CA GLU A 192 -31.48 -4.62 -23.77
C GLU A 192 -29.99 -4.89 -24.00
N GLN A 193 -29.38 -4.20 -24.97
CA GLN A 193 -27.94 -4.33 -25.24
C GLN A 193 -27.09 -3.88 -24.05
N ARG A 194 -27.51 -2.83 -23.31
CA ARG A 194 -26.83 -2.41 -22.08
C ARG A 194 -26.89 -3.49 -21.01
N LYS A 195 -28.02 -4.17 -20.86
CA LYS A 195 -28.17 -5.29 -19.91
C LYS A 195 -27.26 -6.45 -20.28
N GLN A 196 -27.25 -6.87 -21.55
CA GLN A 196 -26.36 -7.93 -22.05
C GLN A 196 -24.88 -7.57 -21.88
N PHE A 197 -24.52 -6.31 -22.16
CA PHE A 197 -23.15 -5.82 -21.96
C PHE A 197 -22.73 -5.83 -20.48
N GLN A 198 -23.62 -5.40 -19.57
CA GLN A 198 -23.40 -5.45 -18.13
C GLN A 198 -23.11 -6.88 -17.67
N GLU A 199 -23.96 -7.85 -18.06
CA GLU A 199 -23.78 -9.27 -17.71
C GLU A 199 -22.43 -9.82 -18.20
N LEU A 200 -22.02 -9.44 -19.42
CA LEU A 200 -20.73 -9.84 -19.99
C LEU A 200 -19.55 -9.25 -19.20
N VAL A 201 -19.62 -7.96 -18.85
CA VAL A 201 -18.59 -7.29 -18.05
C VAL A 201 -18.46 -7.95 -16.68
N GLU A 202 -19.57 -8.24 -16.01
CA GLU A 202 -19.58 -8.92 -14.73
C GLU A 202 -19.00 -10.33 -14.81
N MET A 203 -19.34 -11.08 -15.85
CA MET A 203 -18.76 -12.41 -16.10
C MET A 203 -17.24 -12.32 -16.29
N LYS A 204 -16.76 -11.39 -17.11
CA LYS A 204 -15.31 -11.18 -17.33
C LYS A 204 -14.59 -10.70 -16.08
N PHE A 205 -15.24 -9.87 -15.26
CA PHE A 205 -14.69 -9.46 -13.98
C PHE A 205 -14.56 -10.65 -13.01
N LYS A 206 -15.58 -11.53 -12.92
CA LYS A 206 -15.52 -12.76 -12.11
C LYS A 206 -14.42 -13.71 -12.58
N GLU A 207 -14.28 -13.92 -13.89
CA GLU A 207 -13.16 -14.70 -14.46
C GLU A 207 -11.80 -14.12 -14.03
N TRP A 208 -11.66 -12.79 -14.09
CA TRP A 208 -10.43 -12.10 -13.70
C TRP A 208 -10.12 -12.25 -12.20
N LEU A 209 -11.13 -12.17 -11.32
CA LEU A 209 -10.96 -12.35 -9.87
C LEU A 209 -10.45 -13.74 -9.49
N ILE A 210 -10.93 -14.77 -10.19
CA ILE A 210 -10.48 -16.16 -9.97
C ILE A 210 -9.04 -16.32 -10.44
N LYS A 211 -8.70 -15.80 -11.63
CA LYS A 211 -7.35 -15.92 -12.20
C LYS A 211 -6.28 -15.18 -11.42
N THR A 212 -6.63 -14.08 -10.76
CA THR A 212 -5.67 -13.20 -10.08
C THR A 212 -5.61 -13.40 -8.56
N GLU A 213 -6.34 -14.38 -8.02
CA GLU A 213 -6.50 -14.61 -6.56
C GLU A 213 -7.01 -13.40 -5.76
N ASN A 214 -7.42 -12.32 -6.45
CA ASN A 214 -7.97 -11.11 -5.85
C ASN A 214 -9.37 -11.31 -5.26
N ARG A 215 -10.00 -12.48 -5.48
CA ARG A 215 -11.29 -12.83 -4.90
C ARG A 215 -11.31 -12.67 -3.38
N GLN A 216 -10.22 -13.06 -2.72
CA GLN A 216 -10.09 -12.93 -1.26
C GLN A 216 -10.07 -11.47 -0.77
N GLN A 217 -9.72 -10.50 -1.63
CA GLN A 217 -9.78 -9.07 -1.28
C GLN A 217 -11.22 -8.55 -1.31
N LEU A 218 -12.05 -9.01 -2.24
CA LEU A 218 -13.48 -8.68 -2.29
C LEU A 218 -14.25 -9.32 -1.14
N ASP A 219 -13.99 -10.60 -0.84
CA ASP A 219 -14.64 -11.28 0.29
C ASP A 219 -14.36 -10.55 1.61
N SER A 220 -13.20 -9.89 1.74
CA SER A 220 -12.87 -9.06 2.91
C SER A 220 -13.52 -7.67 2.96
N LEU A 221 -14.14 -7.21 1.86
CA LEU A 221 -14.89 -5.95 1.80
C LEU A 221 -16.35 -6.11 2.25
N VAL A 222 -16.85 -7.35 2.30
CA VAL A 222 -18.18 -7.65 2.84
C VAL A 222 -18.07 -7.64 4.35
N PHE A 223 -18.49 -6.53 4.97
CA PHE A 223 -18.86 -6.57 6.37
C PHE A 223 -20.01 -7.55 6.52
N SER A 224 -19.86 -8.59 7.35
CA SER A 224 -21.04 -9.32 7.82
C SER A 224 -21.95 -8.30 8.49
N VAL A 225 -23.12 -8.07 7.90
CA VAL A 225 -24.16 -7.13 8.37
C VAL A 225 -24.63 -7.48 9.80
N ASP A 226 -24.23 -8.64 10.32
CA ASP A 226 -24.54 -9.13 11.65
C ASP A 226 -23.72 -8.48 12.79
N SER A 227 -22.62 -7.76 12.49
CA SER A 227 -21.75 -7.20 13.55
C SER A 227 -22.19 -5.83 14.10
N VAL A 228 -23.22 -5.20 13.54
CA VAL A 228 -23.67 -3.85 13.94
C VAL A 228 -24.81 -3.89 14.98
N LYS A 229 -25.31 -5.08 15.35
CA LYS A 229 -26.41 -5.23 16.32
C LYS A 229 -26.01 -5.53 17.78
N GLN A 230 -24.73 -5.47 18.14
CA GLN A 230 -24.31 -5.69 19.53
C GLN A 230 -23.38 -4.59 20.07
N VAL A 231 -23.82 -3.33 20.01
CA VAL A 231 -23.43 -2.32 21.02
C VAL A 231 -24.63 -1.40 21.28
N SER A 232 -25.63 -1.95 21.93
CA SER A 232 -26.62 -1.18 22.66
C SER A 232 -27.15 -2.05 23.79
N ILE A 233 -26.36 -2.10 24.88
CA ILE A 233 -26.80 -2.17 26.27
C ILE A 233 -25.79 -1.36 27.07
#